data_AF-R6XBY3-F1
#
_entry.id   AF-R6XBY3-F1
#
_cell.length_a   1.000
_cell.length_b   1.000
_cell.length_c   1.000
_cell.angle_alpha   90.00
_cell.angle_beta   90.00
_cell.angle_gamma   90.00
#
_symmetry.space_group_name_H-M   'P 1'
#
loop_
_entity.id
_entity.type
_entity.pdbx_description
1 polymer ?
#
loop_
_entity_poly.entity_id
_entity_poly.type
_entity_poly.pdbx_seq_one_letter_code
_entity_poly.pdbx_strand_id
1 'polypeptide(L)'
;MNRLVNIVDEYVSDKLNYLDFANLVKNVNSSLLNDIVNISQTSKIDQRMIAIMTIYLFNYSIFDLSNDSNIYISFIKDIIEDNIIIGFETYQITNDYLIGRLKTSDKDFIIILNPSKNEIDLTLPSDIANKTYYCFNCNDEIDLEVSVDMPEYSFYILKEI
;
A
#
# COMPACT_ATOMS: atom_id res chain seq x y z
N MET A 1 -21.46 13.67 -3.63
CA MET A 1 -20.77 12.49 -4.19
C MET A 1 -19.36 12.53 -3.65
N ASN A 2 -18.97 11.50 -2.91
CA ASN A 2 -17.70 11.48 -2.18
C ASN A 2 -16.56 11.36 -3.20
N ARG A 3 -15.75 12.41 -3.32
CA ARG A 3 -14.80 12.52 -4.44
C ARG A 3 -13.72 11.45 -4.36
N LEU A 4 -13.29 11.07 -3.15
CA LEU A 4 -12.27 10.02 -2.99
C LEU A 4 -12.82 8.65 -3.36
N VAL A 5 -14.07 8.37 -2.97
CA VAL A 5 -14.77 7.13 -3.32
C VAL A 5 -14.80 6.95 -4.83
N ASN A 6 -15.14 8.00 -5.58
CA ASN A 6 -15.14 7.94 -7.05
C ASN A 6 -13.74 7.69 -7.63
N ILE A 7 -12.71 8.35 -7.11
CA ILE A 7 -11.32 8.16 -7.59
C ILE A 7 -10.90 6.71 -7.39
N VAL A 8 -11.20 6.13 -6.22
CA VAL A 8 -10.92 4.72 -5.93
C VAL A 8 -11.75 3.80 -6.81
N ASP A 9 -13.04 4.08 -7.02
CA ASP A 9 -13.89 3.27 -7.89
C ASP A 9 -13.48 3.35 -9.37
N GLU A 10 -12.97 4.48 -9.84
CA GLU A 10 -12.40 4.62 -11.19
C GLU A 10 -11.14 3.78 -11.36
N TYR A 11 -10.24 3.79 -10.37
CA TYR A 11 -9.07 2.91 -10.35
C TYR A 11 -9.46 1.43 -10.31
N VAL A 12 -10.33 1.04 -9.37
CA VAL A 12 -10.80 -0.35 -9.22
C VAL A 12 -11.58 -0.84 -10.44
N SER A 13 -12.16 0.06 -11.23
CA SER A 13 -12.86 -0.23 -12.49
C SER A 13 -11.97 -0.14 -13.73
N ASP A 14 -10.65 -0.01 -13.56
CA ASP A 14 -9.66 0.13 -14.63
C ASP A 14 -9.87 1.34 -15.56
N LYS A 15 -10.61 2.36 -15.12
CA LYS A 15 -10.78 3.63 -15.84
C LYS A 15 -9.62 4.59 -15.60
N LEU A 16 -8.86 4.35 -14.53
CA LEU A 16 -7.72 5.12 -14.09
C LEU A 16 -6.57 4.14 -13.87
N ASN A 17 -5.43 4.33 -14.55
CA ASN A 17 -4.25 3.50 -14.32
C ASN A 17 -3.62 3.81 -12.96
N TYR A 18 -2.76 2.92 -12.49
CA TYR A 18 -2.20 3.04 -11.15
C TYR A 18 -1.30 4.27 -10.98
N LEU A 19 -0.48 4.63 -11.97
CA LEU A 19 0.41 5.78 -11.85
C LEU A 19 -0.38 7.10 -11.75
N ASP A 20 -1.42 7.25 -12.57
CA ASP A 20 -2.31 8.41 -12.54
C ASP A 20 -3.10 8.45 -11.22
N PHE A 21 -3.60 7.30 -10.75
CA PHE A 21 -4.24 7.18 -9.44
C PHE A 21 -3.30 7.64 -8.32
N ALA A 22 -2.09 7.09 -8.26
CA ALA A 22 -1.08 7.43 -7.27
C ALA A 22 -0.75 8.93 -7.26
N ASN A 23 -0.61 9.54 -8.44
CA ASN A 23 -0.38 10.98 -8.59
C ASN A 23 -1.55 11.82 -8.08
N LEU A 24 -2.79 11.38 -8.31
CA LEU A 24 -3.99 12.04 -7.80
C LEU A 24 -4.09 11.96 -6.28
N VAL A 25 -3.76 10.80 -5.70
CA VAL A 25 -3.91 10.59 -4.25
C VAL A 25 -2.72 11.10 -3.42
N LYS A 26 -1.60 11.46 -4.05
CA LYS A 26 -0.39 11.95 -3.37
C LYS A 26 -0.59 13.22 -2.52
N ASN A 27 -1.56 14.06 -2.88
CA ASN A 27 -1.80 15.36 -2.24
C ASN A 27 -3.27 15.56 -1.86
N VAL A 28 -3.96 14.51 -1.42
CA VAL A 28 -5.33 14.66 -0.94
C VAL A 28 -5.33 15.40 0.40
N ASN A 29 -6.27 16.31 0.59
CA ASN A 29 -6.39 17.02 1.86
C ASN A 29 -7.22 16.21 2.87
N SER A 30 -7.18 16.60 4.15
CA SER A 30 -7.90 15.92 5.22
C SER A 30 -9.40 15.82 4.98
N SER A 31 -10.01 16.83 4.35
CA SER A 31 -11.45 16.81 4.02
C SER A 31 -11.79 15.67 3.07
N LEU A 32 -10.95 15.44 2.06
CA LEU A 32 -11.13 14.37 1.11
C LEU A 32 -10.78 13.00 1.71
N LEU A 33 -9.79 12.93 2.61
CA LEU A 33 -9.46 11.69 3.33
C LEU A 33 -10.58 11.22 4.25
N ASN A 34 -11.39 12.12 4.81
CA ASN A 34 -12.55 11.71 5.61
C ASN A 34 -13.54 10.85 4.82
N ASP A 35 -13.53 10.90 3.48
CA ASP A 35 -14.36 10.02 2.65
C ASP A 35 -13.90 8.54 2.70
N ILE A 36 -12.67 8.25 3.14
CA ILE A 36 -12.07 6.90 3.15
C ILE A 36 -12.91 5.90 3.94
N VAL A 37 -13.55 6.35 5.03
CA VAL A 37 -14.40 5.51 5.88
C VAL A 37 -15.60 4.92 5.12
N ASN A 38 -16.00 5.57 4.02
CA ASN A 38 -17.10 5.12 3.17
C ASN A 38 -16.67 4.08 2.12
N ILE A 39 -15.39 3.73 2.06
CA ILE A 39 -14.85 2.69 1.17
C ILE A 39 -14.69 1.41 1.97
N SER A 40 -15.75 0.59 2.02
CA SER A 40 -15.81 -0.66 2.79
C SER A 40 -16.33 -1.85 1.98
N GLN A 41 -16.55 -1.66 0.68
CA GLN A 41 -17.01 -2.72 -0.22
C GLN A 41 -15.96 -3.82 -0.33
N THR A 42 -16.38 -5.07 -0.34
CA THR A 42 -15.50 -6.25 -0.45
C THR A 42 -15.36 -6.77 -1.89
N SER A 43 -16.08 -6.18 -2.85
CA SER A 43 -15.85 -6.47 -4.27
C SER A 43 -14.49 -5.93 -4.70
N LYS A 44 -13.68 -6.74 -5.39
CA LYS A 44 -12.32 -6.37 -5.83
C LYS A 44 -11.45 -5.94 -4.64
N ILE A 45 -11.47 -6.76 -3.59
CA ILE A 45 -10.88 -6.43 -2.29
C ILE A 45 -9.39 -6.14 -2.39
N ASP A 46 -8.65 -6.88 -3.20
CA ASP A 46 -7.20 -6.72 -3.32
C ASP A 46 -6.84 -5.39 -4.01
N GLN A 47 -7.55 -5.05 -5.09
CA GLN A 47 -7.40 -3.74 -5.74
C GLN A 47 -7.75 -2.59 -4.79
N ARG A 48 -8.82 -2.75 -4.01
CA ARG A 48 -9.19 -1.75 -3.00
C ARG A 48 -8.14 -1.65 -1.91
N MET A 49 -7.62 -2.76 -1.41
CA MET A 49 -6.54 -2.77 -0.43
C MET A 49 -5.31 -2.03 -0.95
N ILE A 50 -4.89 -2.31 -2.19
CA ILE A 50 -3.81 -1.57 -2.85
C ILE A 50 -4.13 -0.07 -2.92
N ALA A 51 -5.34 0.32 -3.35
CA ALA A 51 -5.74 1.71 -3.43
C ALA A 51 -5.66 2.43 -2.08
N ILE A 52 -6.23 1.82 -1.03
CA ILE A 52 -6.25 2.38 0.32
C ILE A 52 -4.84 2.43 0.91
N MET A 53 -4.01 1.41 0.68
CA MET A 53 -2.60 1.39 1.08
C MET A 53 -1.83 2.52 0.39
N THR A 54 -1.97 2.73 -0.92
CA THR A 54 -1.33 3.85 -1.62
C THR A 54 -1.76 5.21 -1.07
N ILE A 55 -3.06 5.39 -0.77
CA ILE A 55 -3.56 6.63 -0.14
C ILE A 55 -2.91 6.81 1.23
N TYR A 56 -2.87 5.75 2.04
CA TYR A 56 -2.23 5.78 3.36
C TYR A 56 -0.75 6.14 3.27
N LEU A 57 0.03 5.48 2.43
CA LEU A 57 1.48 5.70 2.30
C LEU A 57 1.81 7.16 1.96
N PHE A 58 1.03 7.81 1.09
CA PHE A 58 1.27 9.21 0.75
C PHE A 58 0.71 10.21 1.74
N ASN A 59 -0.24 9.82 2.58
CA ASN A 59 -0.96 10.73 3.47
C ASN A 59 -0.92 10.30 4.95
N TYR A 60 0.04 9.46 5.33
CA TYR A 60 0.12 8.80 6.63
C TYR A 60 -0.01 9.77 7.82
N SER A 61 0.49 11.01 7.68
CA SER A 61 0.49 12.02 8.73
C SER A 61 -0.88 12.60 9.06
N ILE A 62 -1.85 12.44 8.17
CA ILE A 62 -3.22 12.96 8.30
C ILE A 62 -4.28 11.87 8.08
N PHE A 63 -3.85 10.60 7.96
CA PHE A 63 -4.75 9.47 7.74
C PHE A 63 -5.36 9.04 9.08
N ASP A 64 -6.69 9.07 9.15
CA ASP A 64 -7.41 8.67 10.36
C ASP A 64 -7.58 7.16 10.42
N LEU A 65 -6.96 6.54 11.43
CA LEU A 65 -7.02 5.10 11.71
C LEU A 65 -7.99 4.74 12.85
N SER A 66 -8.84 5.68 13.30
CA SER A 66 -9.75 5.44 14.42
C SER A 66 -10.96 4.56 14.07
N ASN A 67 -11.28 4.40 12.79
CA ASN A 67 -12.45 3.64 12.34
C ASN A 67 -12.14 2.15 12.11
N ASP A 68 -12.07 1.40 13.19
CA ASP A 68 -11.78 -0.05 13.18
C ASP A 68 -12.90 -0.90 12.55
N SER A 69 -14.06 -0.32 12.26
CA SER A 69 -15.14 -1.05 11.55
C SER A 69 -14.89 -1.18 10.05
N ASN A 70 -13.97 -0.38 9.49
CA ASN A 70 -13.56 -0.48 8.11
C ASN A 70 -12.39 -1.47 7.99
N ILE A 71 -12.61 -2.55 7.24
CA ILE A 71 -11.65 -3.66 7.11
C ILE A 71 -10.26 -3.22 6.63
N TYR A 72 -10.18 -2.23 5.74
CA TYR A 72 -8.92 -1.75 5.19
C TYR A 72 -8.15 -0.90 6.19
N ILE A 73 -8.88 -0.07 6.95
CA ILE A 73 -8.32 0.77 8.02
C ILE A 73 -7.83 -0.12 9.16
N SER A 74 -8.64 -1.10 9.58
CA SER A 74 -8.27 -2.08 10.61
C SER A 74 -6.99 -2.82 10.21
N PHE A 75 -6.90 -3.29 8.96
CA PHE A 75 -5.70 -3.98 8.48
C PHE A 75 -4.44 -3.11 8.54
N ILE A 76 -4.52 -1.85 8.09
CA ILE A 76 -3.39 -0.91 8.16
C ILE A 76 -3.00 -0.67 9.62
N LYS A 77 -3.99 -0.46 10.50
CA LYS A 77 -3.78 -0.24 11.92
C LYS A 77 -3.07 -1.42 12.58
N ASP A 78 -3.47 -2.64 12.28
CA ASP A 78 -2.85 -3.85 12.84
C ASP A 78 -1.38 -4.00 12.40
N ILE A 79 -1.04 -3.57 11.18
CA ILE A 79 0.34 -3.59 10.68
C ILE A 79 1.21 -2.57 11.40
N ILE A 80 0.70 -1.35 11.55
CA ILE A 80 1.51 -0.25 12.05
C ILE A 80 1.46 -0.11 13.56
N GLU A 81 0.46 -0.71 14.22
CA GLU A 81 0.16 -0.77 15.67
C GLU A 81 0.97 0.21 16.53
N ASP A 82 2.16 -0.21 16.99
CA ASP A 82 3.02 0.52 17.93
C ASP A 82 4.11 1.39 17.26
N ASN A 83 4.16 1.41 15.93
CA ASN A 83 5.19 2.09 15.18
C ASN A 83 4.79 3.54 14.90
N ILE A 84 5.57 4.49 15.42
CA ILE A 84 5.43 5.90 15.05
C ILE A 84 5.96 6.05 13.63
N ILE A 85 5.08 6.39 12.70
CA ILE A 85 5.45 6.63 11.29
C ILE A 85 6.05 8.02 11.15
N ILE A 86 7.27 8.08 10.59
CA ILE A 86 8.04 9.32 10.44
C ILE A 86 8.19 9.76 8.98
N GLY A 87 7.89 8.89 8.02
CA GLY A 87 8.04 9.19 6.61
C GLY A 87 7.72 8.02 5.70
N PHE A 88 7.52 8.33 4.42
CA PHE A 88 7.47 7.34 3.35
C PHE A 88 8.42 7.75 2.24
N GLU A 89 9.35 6.85 1.90
CA GLU A 89 10.32 7.03 0.83
C GLU A 89 9.95 6.10 -0.33
N THR A 90 9.72 6.66 -1.52
CA THR A 90 9.43 5.87 -2.71
C THR A 90 10.72 5.55 -3.44
N TYR A 91 11.02 4.27 -3.67
CA TYR A 91 12.10 3.85 -4.57
C TYR A 91 11.66 3.97 -6.02
N GLN A 92 10.50 3.41 -6.33
CA GLN A 92 9.95 3.43 -7.67
C GLN A 92 8.44 3.32 -7.66
N ILE A 93 7.82 3.98 -8.64
CA ILE A 93 6.40 3.85 -8.94
C ILE A 93 6.21 3.81 -10.46
N THR A 94 5.49 2.82 -10.95
CA THR A 94 5.13 2.63 -12.36
C THR A 94 3.63 2.35 -12.46
N ASN A 95 3.12 1.93 -13.62
CA ASN A 95 1.76 1.39 -13.70
C ASN A 95 1.64 -0.03 -13.14
N ASP A 96 2.76 -0.74 -13.06
CA ASP A 96 2.79 -2.17 -12.76
C ASP A 96 3.17 -2.44 -11.31
N TYR A 97 3.89 -1.52 -10.66
CA TYR A 97 4.30 -1.67 -9.27
C TYR A 97 4.62 -0.37 -8.54
N LEU A 98 4.63 -0.48 -7.21
CA LEU A 98 5.26 0.47 -6.30
C LEU A 98 6.23 -0.29 -5.38
N ILE A 99 7.44 0.25 -5.19
CA ILE A 99 8.34 -0.14 -4.10
C ILE A 99 8.62 1.11 -3.26
N GLY A 100 8.46 1.00 -1.95
CA GLY A 100 8.75 2.07 -1.01
C GLY A 100 9.18 1.56 0.36
N ARG A 101 9.70 2.47 1.17
CA ARG A 101 10.06 2.27 2.57
C ARG A 101 9.21 3.17 3.45
N LEU A 102 8.39 2.57 4.29
CA LEU A 102 7.66 3.27 5.35
C LEU A 102 8.58 3.36 6.57
N LYS A 103 9.05 4.57 6.85
CA LYS A 103 10.00 4.84 7.92
C LYS A 103 9.29 4.93 9.25
N THR A 104 9.85 4.29 10.27
CA THR A 104 9.27 4.29 11.61
C THR A 104 10.31 4.61 12.69
N SER A 105 9.87 4.75 13.94
CA SER A 105 10.75 4.97 15.09
C SER A 105 11.54 3.73 15.53
N ASP A 106 11.14 2.53 15.12
CA ASP A 106 11.76 1.25 15.52
C ASP A 106 12.52 0.62 14.34
N LYS A 107 11.78 -0.04 13.45
CA LYS A 107 12.31 -0.64 12.22
C LYS A 107 11.40 -0.26 11.07
N ASP A 108 12.01 0.09 9.95
CA ASP A 108 11.31 0.46 8.74
C ASP A 108 10.61 -0.73 8.10
N PHE A 109 9.52 -0.47 7.39
CA PHE A 109 8.82 -1.46 6.59
C PHE A 109 9.16 -1.26 5.12
N ILE A 110 9.41 -2.35 4.40
CA ILE A 110 9.44 -2.35 2.95
C ILE A 110 8.04 -2.69 2.45
N ILE A 111 7.52 -1.84 1.57
CA ILE A 111 6.19 -1.97 0.97
C ILE A 111 6.35 -2.20 -0.52
N ILE A 112 5.80 -3.30 -1.02
CA ILE A 112 5.79 -3.63 -2.44
C ILE A 112 4.34 -3.86 -2.86
N LEU A 113 3.87 -3.17 -3.89
CA LEU A 113 2.51 -3.30 -4.41
C LEU A 113 2.58 -3.73 -5.87
N ASN A 114 1.87 -4.79 -6.26
CA ASN A 114 1.57 -5.15 -7.64
C ASN A 114 0.10 -4.79 -7.96
N PRO A 115 -0.22 -3.56 -8.39
CA PRO A 115 -1.54 -3.15 -8.87
C PRO A 115 -1.94 -3.76 -10.22
N SER A 116 -1.04 -4.46 -10.91
CA SER A 116 -1.25 -4.90 -12.28
C SER A 116 -2.16 -6.13 -12.37
N LYS A 117 -2.70 -6.35 -13.56
CA LYS A 117 -3.50 -7.54 -13.95
C LYS A 117 -2.66 -8.75 -14.31
N ASN A 118 -1.37 -8.69 -14.02
CA ASN A 118 -0.43 -9.72 -14.40
C ASN A 118 0.47 -10.02 -13.21
N GLU A 119 1.00 -11.22 -13.20
CA GLU A 119 2.19 -11.50 -12.42
C GLU A 119 3.35 -10.65 -12.95
N ILE A 120 4.18 -10.13 -12.04
CA ILE A 120 5.37 -9.35 -12.37
C ILE A 120 6.60 -10.01 -11.74
N ASP A 121 7.72 -9.97 -12.47
CA ASP A 121 9.04 -10.23 -11.91
C ASP A 121 9.71 -8.89 -11.62
N LEU A 122 9.98 -8.62 -10.35
CA LEU A 122 10.41 -7.32 -9.86
C LEU A 122 11.84 -7.37 -9.36
N THR A 123 12.76 -6.67 -10.03
CA THR A 123 14.12 -6.46 -9.50
C THR A 123 14.10 -5.55 -8.28
N LEU A 124 14.65 -6.04 -7.18
CA LEU A 124 14.67 -5.34 -5.90
C LEU A 124 15.91 -4.42 -5.77
N PRO A 125 15.76 -3.26 -5.11
CA PRO A 125 16.91 -2.44 -4.70
C PRO A 125 17.89 -3.24 -3.84
N SER A 126 19.19 -2.98 -4.00
CA SER A 126 20.25 -3.76 -3.34
C SER A 126 20.22 -3.74 -1.81
N ASP A 127 19.62 -2.72 -1.21
CA ASP A 127 19.45 -2.60 0.24
C ASP A 127 18.25 -3.40 0.79
N ILE A 128 17.41 -3.92 -0.11
CA ILE A 128 16.26 -4.80 0.16
C ILE A 128 16.56 -6.24 -0.26
N ALA A 129 17.24 -6.43 -1.39
CA ALA A 129 17.57 -7.75 -1.93
C ALA A 129 18.50 -8.57 -1.02
N ASN A 130 18.43 -9.89 -1.15
CA ASN A 130 19.27 -10.89 -0.46
C ASN A 130 19.16 -10.82 1.07
N LYS A 131 17.93 -10.67 1.57
CA LYS A 131 17.61 -10.55 2.99
C LYS A 131 16.34 -11.32 3.32
N THR A 132 16.23 -11.75 4.57
CA THR A 132 15.02 -12.36 5.12
C THR A 132 14.16 -11.29 5.78
N TYR A 133 12.86 -11.34 5.49
CA TYR A 133 11.86 -10.44 6.07
C TYR A 133 10.71 -11.23 6.65
N TYR A 134 10.07 -10.67 7.68
CA TYR A 134 8.74 -11.13 8.06
C TYR A 134 7.70 -10.42 7.18
N CYS A 135 6.90 -11.20 6.44
CA CYS A 135 5.80 -10.70 5.62
C CYS A 135 4.49 -10.71 6.42
N PHE A 136 3.97 -9.53 6.74
CA PHE A 136 2.76 -9.37 7.55
C PHE A 136 1.52 -9.95 6.88
N ASN A 137 1.35 -9.69 5.59
CA ASN A 137 0.19 -10.17 4.85
C ASN A 137 0.29 -11.64 4.45
N CYS A 138 1.50 -12.23 4.47
CA CYS A 138 1.72 -13.66 4.29
C CYS A 138 1.64 -14.42 5.62
N ASN A 139 1.87 -13.72 6.75
CA ASN A 139 2.10 -14.29 8.07
C ASN A 139 3.22 -15.34 8.08
N ASP A 140 4.31 -15.06 7.37
CA ASP A 140 5.47 -15.97 7.24
C ASP A 140 6.76 -15.18 6.98
N GLU A 141 7.90 -15.85 7.14
CA GLU A 141 9.19 -15.34 6.70
C GLU A 141 9.34 -15.51 5.19
N ILE A 142 9.94 -14.53 4.53
CA ILE A 142 10.23 -14.57 3.11
C ILE A 142 11.70 -14.18 2.88
N ASP A 143 12.40 -15.04 2.15
CA ASP A 143 13.72 -14.73 1.63
C ASP A 143 13.56 -14.00 0.30
N LEU A 144 13.92 -12.72 0.29
CA LEU A 144 13.94 -11.93 -0.94
C LEU A 144 15.29 -12.10 -1.62
N GLU A 145 15.27 -12.70 -2.81
CA GLU A 145 16.44 -12.74 -3.69
C GLU A 145 16.63 -11.38 -4.41
N VAL A 146 17.34 -11.36 -5.53
CA VAL A 146 17.52 -10.15 -6.36
C VAL A 146 16.25 -9.76 -7.09
N SER A 147 15.38 -10.74 -7.38
CA SER A 147 14.07 -10.50 -7.94
C SER A 147 12.99 -11.25 -7.18
N VAL A 148 11.76 -10.77 -7.30
CA VAL A 148 10.60 -11.37 -6.65
C VAL A 148 9.45 -11.45 -7.64
N ASP A 149 8.90 -12.66 -7.77
CA ASP A 149 7.67 -12.90 -8.51
C ASP A 149 6.48 -12.48 -7.63
N MET A 150 5.64 -11.59 -8.16
CA MET A 150 4.48 -11.07 -7.46
C MET A 150 3.20 -11.36 -8.25
N PRO A 151 2.24 -12.10 -7.68
CA PRO A 151 0.93 -12.33 -8.30
C PRO A 151 0.22 -11.02 -8.65
N GLU A 152 -0.72 -11.08 -9.59
CA GLU A 152 -1.60 -9.95 -9.90
C GLU A 152 -2.33 -9.43 -8.65
N TYR A 153 -2.53 -8.11 -8.59
CA TYR A 153 -3.23 -7.46 -7.48
C TYR A 153 -2.73 -7.85 -6.07
N SER A 154 -1.45 -8.14 -5.92
CA SER A 154 -0.86 -8.51 -4.64
C SER A 154 -0.07 -7.38 -4.01
N PHE A 155 0.33 -7.57 -2.75
CA PHE A 155 1.20 -6.67 -2.04
C PHE A 155 2.04 -7.44 -1.02
N TYR A 156 3.19 -6.89 -0.66
CA TYR A 156 4.04 -7.35 0.43
C TYR A 156 4.34 -6.21 1.38
N ILE A 157 4.20 -6.51 2.68
CA ILE A 157 4.52 -5.60 3.79
C ILE A 157 5.51 -6.32 4.67
N LEU A 158 6.75 -5.84 4.63
CA LEU A 158 7.91 -6.59 5.06
C LEU A 158 8.65 -5.84 6.15
N LYS A 159 9.00 -6.52 7.24
CA LYS A 159 9.84 -5.99 8.32
C LYS A 159 11.08 -6.86 8.47
N GLU A 160 12.26 -6.25 8.48
CA GLU A 160 13.53 -6.98 8.59
C GLU A 160 13.61 -7.64 9.98
N ILE A 161 13.90 -8.94 10.02
CA ILE A 161 13.95 -9.76 11.25
C ILE A 161 15.26 -9.53 11.99
#